data_AF-A0A7W1THU4-F1
#
_entry.id   AF-A0A7W1THU4-F1
#
_cell.length_a   1.000
_cell.length_b   1.000
_cell.length_c   1.000
_cell.angle_alpha   90.00
_cell.angle_beta   90.00
_cell.angle_gamma   90.00
#
_symmetry.space_group_name_H-M   'P 1'
#
loop_
_entity.id
_entity.type
_entity.pdbx_description
1 polymer ?
#
loop_
_entity_poly.entity_id
_entity_poly.type
_entity_poly.pdbx_seq_one_letter_code
_entity_poly.pdbx_strand_id
1 'polypeptide(L)'
;MGLHKLELPEDVLRHAKIPRQQWDNVLKRELALQLYREDMLSFSHARRLADMEKFDFHMLLGERGIPRQYNVEDYEQDVANIATWRSQS
;
A
#
# COMPACT_ATOMS: atom_id res chain seq x y z
N MET A 1 -8.70 -9.81 12.70
CA MET A 1 -8.30 -8.59 11.95
C MET A 1 -9.51 -7.68 11.89
N GLY A 2 -9.40 -6.46 12.43
CA GLY A 2 -10.50 -5.48 12.43
C GLY A 2 -10.54 -4.70 11.12
N LEU A 3 -11.74 -4.31 10.68
CA LEU A 3 -11.93 -3.44 9.54
C LEU A 3 -12.06 -2.00 10.05
N HIS A 4 -11.17 -1.11 9.59
CA HIS A 4 -11.23 0.31 9.91
C HIS A 4 -11.83 1.08 8.72
N LYS A 5 -12.80 1.95 8.97
CA LYS A 5 -13.42 2.81 7.95
C LYS A 5 -12.88 4.24 8.09
N LEU A 6 -12.48 4.82 6.96
CA LEU A 6 -12.21 6.23 6.81
C LEU A 6 -13.38 6.85 6.06
N GLU A 7 -14.05 7.84 6.66
CA GLU A 7 -15.12 8.58 6.00
C GLU A 7 -14.56 9.84 5.35
N LEU A 8 -14.87 10.04 4.08
CA LEU A 8 -14.47 11.21 3.31
C LEU A 8 -15.73 11.95 2.86
N PRO A 9 -15.78 13.28 3.04
CA PRO A 9 -16.90 14.06 2.56
C PRO A 9 -17.06 13.96 1.03
N GLU A 10 -18.27 13.64 0.57
CA GLU A 10 -18.53 13.43 -0.86
C GLU A 10 -18.35 14.71 -1.69
N ASP A 11 -18.60 15.88 -1.09
CA ASP A 11 -18.30 17.17 -1.69
C ASP A 11 -16.82 17.34 -2.00
N VAL A 12 -15.91 16.90 -1.12
CA VAL A 12 -14.46 16.92 -1.40
C VAL A 12 -14.14 16.02 -2.59
N LEU A 13 -14.70 14.81 -2.63
CA LEU A 13 -14.47 13.86 -3.74
C LEU A 13 -15.09 14.31 -5.06
N ARG A 14 -16.19 15.06 -5.03
CA ARG A 14 -16.79 15.67 -6.23
C ARG A 14 -15.89 16.73 -6.87
N HIS A 15 -15.07 17.41 -6.07
CA HIS A 15 -14.09 18.38 -6.59
C HIS A 15 -12.78 17.72 -7.01
N ALA A 16 -12.51 16.49 -6.55
CA ALA A 16 -11.43 15.69 -7.10
C ALA A 16 -11.76 15.35 -8.56
N LYS A 17 -10.81 15.57 -9.47
CA LYS A 17 -10.95 15.29 -10.91
C LYS A 17 -10.87 13.78 -11.20
N ILE A 18 -11.64 12.97 -10.47
CA ILE A 18 -11.65 11.52 -10.53
C ILE A 18 -13.09 11.07 -10.78
N PRO A 19 -13.35 10.21 -11.79
CA PRO A 19 -14.68 9.64 -12.00
C PRO A 19 -15.17 8.92 -10.73
N ARG A 20 -16.45 9.08 -10.38
CA ARG A 20 -17.04 8.49 -9.16
C ARG A 20 -16.81 6.98 -9.02
N GLN A 21 -16.86 6.26 -10.14
CA GLN A 21 -16.61 4.81 -10.20
C GLN A 21 -15.16 4.43 -9.84
N GLN A 22 -14.25 5.41 -9.84
CA GLN A 22 -12.83 5.25 -9.58
C GLN A 22 -12.38 5.94 -8.28
N TRP A 23 -13.30 6.37 -7.42
CA TRP A 23 -12.87 6.99 -6.15
C TRP A 23 -12.13 6.00 -5.29
N ASP A 24 -12.72 4.83 -5.03
CA ASP A 24 -12.15 3.87 -4.09
C ASP A 24 -10.78 3.34 -4.54
N ASN A 25 -10.63 2.98 -5.82
CA ASN A 25 -9.37 2.44 -6.32
C ASN A 25 -8.27 3.52 -6.37
N VAL A 26 -8.59 4.75 -6.80
CA VAL A 26 -7.61 5.83 -6.82
C VAL A 26 -7.21 6.21 -5.39
N LEU A 27 -8.17 6.40 -4.48
CA LEU A 27 -7.88 6.74 -3.10
C LEU A 27 -7.05 5.67 -2.39
N LYS A 28 -7.37 4.38 -2.58
CA LYS A 28 -6.57 3.28 -2.05
C LYS A 28 -5.13 3.29 -2.58
N ARG A 29 -4.95 3.55 -3.88
CA ARG A 29 -3.63 3.63 -4.51
C ARG A 29 -2.84 4.83 -3.99
N GLU A 30 -3.43 6.02 -3.95
CA GLU A 30 -2.77 7.22 -3.39
C GLU A 30 -2.40 7.01 -1.93
N LEU A 31 -3.30 6.42 -1.13
CA LEU A 31 -3.03 6.12 0.27
C LEU A 31 -1.90 5.10 0.41
N ALA A 32 -1.91 4.02 -0.38
CA ALA A 32 -0.87 3.01 -0.36
C ALA A 32 0.50 3.58 -0.74
N LEU A 33 0.56 4.43 -1.78
CA LEU A 33 1.79 5.10 -2.21
C LEU A 33 2.32 6.03 -1.13
N GLN A 34 1.44 6.84 -0.52
CA GLN A 34 1.81 7.76 0.54
C GLN A 34 2.34 6.99 1.76
N LEU A 35 1.65 5.95 2.21
CA LEU A 35 2.09 5.15 3.35
C LEU A 35 3.38 4.38 3.09
N TYR A 36 3.60 3.90 1.86
CA TYR A 36 4.88 3.30 1.47
C TYR A 36 6.02 4.34 1.49
N ARG A 37 5.79 5.51 0.87
CA ARG A 37 6.80 6.58 0.79
C ARG A 37 7.26 7.06 2.16
N GLU A 38 6.36 7.10 3.14
CA GLU A 38 6.67 7.50 4.52
C GLU A 38 7.18 6.33 5.40
N ASP A 39 7.58 5.19 4.80
CA ASP A 39 8.05 3.98 5.50
C ASP A 39 7.04 3.42 6.52
N MET A 40 5.74 3.74 6.38
CA MET A 40 4.67 3.29 7.30
C MET A 40 4.09 1.93 6.91
N LEU A 41 4.18 1.56 5.62
CA LEU A 41 3.76 0.27 5.12
C LEU A 41 4.86 -0.34 4.27
N SER A 42 5.16 -1.61 4.53
CA SER A 42 6.01 -2.38 3.63
C SER A 42 5.44 -2.50 2.24
N PHE A 43 6.30 -2.73 1.24
CA PHE A 43 5.88 -3.00 -0.14
C PHE A 43 4.72 -4.02 -0.24
N SER A 44 4.82 -5.14 0.49
CA SER A 44 3.80 -6.20 0.51
C SER A 44 2.44 -5.75 1.07
N HIS A 45 2.47 -4.90 2.10
CA HIS A 45 1.25 -4.34 2.70
C HIS A 45 0.67 -3.21 1.85
N ALA A 46 1.52 -2.34 1.28
CA ALA A 46 1.10 -1.24 0.41
C ALA A 46 0.44 -1.75 -0.88
N ARG A 47 1.05 -2.73 -1.59
CA ARG A 47 0.41 -3.31 -2.79
C ARG A 47 -0.93 -3.99 -2.49
N ARG A 48 -1.05 -4.60 -1.30
CA ARG A 48 -2.31 -5.24 -0.86
C ARG A 48 -3.38 -4.18 -0.59
N LEU A 49 -3.02 -3.05 0.02
CA LEU A 49 -3.93 -1.92 0.23
C LEU A 49 -4.39 -1.31 -1.11
N ALA A 50 -3.46 -1.20 -2.07
CA ALA A 50 -3.74 -0.72 -3.42
C ALA A 50 -4.57 -1.69 -4.28
N ASP A 51 -4.77 -2.92 -3.81
CA ASP A 51 -5.40 -4.02 -4.55
C ASP A 51 -4.68 -4.31 -5.89
N MET A 52 -3.34 -4.39 -5.81
CA MET A 52 -2.47 -4.54 -6.97
C MET A 52 -1.49 -5.71 -6.84
N GLU A 53 -1.22 -6.32 -7.98
CA GLU A 53 -0.15 -7.30 -8.09
C GLU A 53 1.23 -6.64 -7.96
N LYS A 54 2.24 -7.46 -7.65
CA LYS A 54 3.61 -6.98 -7.42
C LYS A 54 4.15 -6.14 -8.59
N PHE A 55 3.92 -6.59 -9.82
CA PHE A 55 4.41 -5.89 -11.01
C PHE A 55 3.70 -4.54 -11.21
N ASP A 56 2.37 -4.51 -11.09
CA ASP A 56 1.59 -3.28 -11.29
C ASP A 56 1.95 -2.23 -10.25
N PHE A 57 2.12 -2.63 -8.99
CA PHE A 57 2.50 -1.69 -7.94
C PHE A 57 3.93 -1.17 -8.14
N HIS A 58 4.85 -1.99 -8.66
CA HIS A 58 6.18 -1.51 -9.06
C HIS A 58 6.13 -0.49 -10.19
N MET A 59 5.30 -0.72 -11.21
CA MET A 59 5.10 0.24 -12.30
C MET A 59 4.54 1.55 -11.74
N LEU A 60 3.55 1.48 -10.85
CA LEU A 60 2.95 2.66 -10.23
C LEU A 60 3.96 3.47 -9.40
N LEU A 61 4.86 2.83 -8.65
CA LEU A 61 5.95 3.51 -7.95
C LEU A 61 6.86 4.26 -8.93
N GLY A 62 7.19 3.62 -10.06
CA GLY A 62 7.99 4.22 -11.12
C GLY A 62 7.31 5.44 -11.76
N GLU A 63 6.03 5.31 -12.11
CA GLU A 63 5.21 6.40 -12.66
C GLU A 63 5.13 7.62 -11.71
N ARG A 64 5.15 7.37 -10.40
CA ARG A 64 5.08 8.39 -9.35
C ARG A 64 6.44 8.88 -8.87
N GLY A 65 7.54 8.36 -9.43
CA GLY A 65 8.89 8.73 -9.02
C GLY A 65 9.22 8.39 -7.57
N ILE A 66 8.54 7.40 -6.99
CA ILE A 66 8.79 6.96 -5.62
C ILE A 66 9.96 5.97 -5.67
N PRO A 67 11.12 6.31 -5.10
CA PRO A 67 12.27 5.41 -5.10
C PRO A 67 11.91 4.14 -4.35
N ARG A 68 12.40 3.00 -4.83
CA ARG A 68 12.30 1.77 -4.04
C ARG A 68 13.12 1.96 -2.77
N GLN A 69 12.48 1.78 -1.62
CA GLN A 69 13.15 1.49 -0.37
C GLN A 69 13.68 0.04 -0.42
N TYR A 70 14.65 -0.21 -1.30
CA TYR A 70 15.42 -1.46 -1.27
C TYR A 70 16.31 -1.41 -0.04
N ASN A 71 15.89 -2.02 1.08
CA ASN A 71 16.78 -2.79 1.97
C ASN A 71 16.19 -3.23 3.32
N VAL A 72 15.03 -2.74 3.77
CA VAL A 72 14.56 -3.06 5.14
C VAL A 72 13.48 -4.14 5.16
N GLU A 73 12.58 -4.16 4.17
CA GLU A 73 11.36 -4.98 4.25
C GLU A 73 11.51 -6.42 3.77
N ASP A 74 12.39 -6.69 2.81
CA ASP A 74 12.78 -8.07 2.49
C ASP A 74 13.47 -8.72 3.71
N TYR A 75 14.14 -7.93 4.56
CA TYR A 75 14.82 -8.40 5.77
C TYR A 75 13.83 -8.68 6.91
N GLU A 76 12.84 -7.80 7.15
CA GLU A 76 11.81 -8.02 8.17
C GLU A 76 10.89 -9.19 7.84
N GLN A 77 10.58 -9.40 6.56
CA GLN A 77 9.78 -10.54 6.12
C GLN A 77 10.51 -11.87 6.34
N ASP A 78 11.82 -11.92 6.09
CA ASP A 78 12.64 -13.09 6.40
C ASP A 78 12.75 -13.34 7.92
N VAL A 79 12.90 -12.29 8.73
CA VAL A 79 12.93 -12.41 10.21
C VAL A 79 11.58 -12.91 10.76
N ALA A 80 10.46 -12.37 10.27
CA ALA A 80 9.12 -12.79 10.69
C ALA A 80 8.83 -14.24 10.28
N ASN A 81 9.28 -14.64 9.08
CA ASN A 81 9.19 -16.03 8.64
C ASN A 81 10.01 -16.93 9.58
N ILE A 82 11.29 -16.65 9.83
CA ILE A 82 12.17 -17.44 10.72
C ILE A 82 11.61 -17.54 12.16
N ALA A 83 11.04 -16.47 12.70
CA ALA A 83 10.41 -16.46 14.03
C ALA A 83 9.19 -17.40 14.11
N THR A 84 8.42 -17.48 13.02
CA THR A 84 7.27 -18.38 12.92
C THR A 84 7.71 -19.85 12.90
N TRP A 85 8.78 -20.18 12.16
CA TRP A 85 9.33 -21.55 12.10
C TRP A 85 9.91 -22.03 13.45
N ARG A 86 10.56 -21.16 14.23
CA ARG A 86 11.12 -21.50 15.56
C ARG A 86 10.08 -21.71 16.65
N SER A 87 8.85 -21.27 16.46
CA SER A 87 7.74 -21.48 17.41
C SER A 87 6.98 -22.79 17.19
N GLN A 88 7.29 -23.52 16.11
CA GLN A 88 6.65 -24.78 15.72
C GLN A 88 7.64 -25.97 15.68
N SER A 89 8.84 -25.80 16.23
CA SER A 89 9.84 -26.87 16.47
C SER A 89 10.26 -26.85 17.94
#